data_AF-A0A961K2L4-F1
#
_entry.id   AF-A0A961K2L4-F1
#
_cell.length_a   1.000
_cell.length_b   1.000
_cell.length_c   1.000
_cell.angle_alpha   90.00
_cell.angle_beta   90.00
_cell.angle_gamma   90.00
#
_symmetry.space_group_name_H-M   'P 1'
#
loop_
_entity.id
_entity.type
_entity.pdbx_description
1 polymer ?
#
loop_
_entity_poly.entity_id
_entity_poly.type
_entity_poly.pdbx_seq_one_letter_code
_entity_poly.pdbx_strand_id
1 'polypeptide(L)'
;TDYAAEIAQIRASGADSVFFFLPGGMGISFLKQYADSGVELPVVGPAFSFDQGILQAVGDAAVGVVNTSQWSKDIDNPTNAAFVESFQAEYGRLPSLYASQGFDTANLLLSALDKADVTDADAFRAALEAADFASTRGDFAFGPNHHPIQDIYAREVIKEGDVFTNKIIGVVLEDHSDVYAAECSM
;
A
#
# COMPACT_ATOMS: atom_id res chain seq x y z
N THR A 1 10.04 3.65 21.20
CA THR A 1 11.22 2.80 20.96
C THR A 1 12.40 3.68 20.60
N ASP A 2 13.61 3.30 21.01
CA ASP A 2 14.88 4.00 20.69
C ASP A 2 15.58 3.25 19.54
N TYR A 3 16.04 3.98 18.53
CA TYR A 3 16.71 3.50 17.32
C TYR A 3 18.14 4.03 17.15
N ALA A 4 18.73 4.64 18.19
CA ALA A 4 20.05 5.26 18.11
C ALA A 4 21.15 4.28 17.65
N ALA A 5 21.08 3.02 18.07
CA ALA A 5 22.06 2.00 17.70
C ALA A 5 21.98 1.62 16.22
N GLU A 6 20.78 1.43 15.69
CA GLU A 6 20.52 1.12 14.28
C GLU A 6 20.93 2.31 13.40
N ILE A 7 20.60 3.54 13.80
CA ILE A 7 21.00 4.76 13.08
C ILE A 7 22.53 4.91 13.05
N ALA A 8 23.23 4.58 14.14
CA ALA A 8 24.69 4.59 14.16
C ALA A 8 25.28 3.55 13.18
N GLN A 9 24.68 2.36 13.08
CA GLN A 9 25.09 1.35 12.10
C GLN A 9 24.83 1.81 10.67
N ILE A 10 23.67 2.43 10.40
CA ILE A 10 23.33 3.00 9.09
C ILE A 10 24.39 4.04 8.69
N ARG A 11 24.74 4.97 9.59
CA ARG A 11 25.76 5.99 9.34
C ARG A 11 27.11 5.38 8.97
N ALA A 12 27.48 4.28 9.59
CA ALA A 12 28.76 3.59 9.37
C ALA A 12 28.74 2.60 8.18
N SER A 13 27.59 2.36 7.56
CA SER A 13 27.41 1.27 6.59
C SER A 13 28.08 1.52 5.23
N GLY A 14 28.26 2.79 4.84
CA GLY A 14 28.65 3.15 3.47
C GLY A 14 27.56 2.89 2.43
N ALA A 15 26.31 2.69 2.84
CA ALA A 15 25.18 2.49 1.93
C ALA A 15 24.76 3.80 1.24
N ASP A 16 24.20 3.67 0.04
CA ASP A 16 23.63 4.80 -0.71
C ASP A 16 22.19 5.14 -0.28
N SER A 17 21.50 4.21 0.38
CA SER A 17 20.10 4.38 0.83
C SER A 17 19.76 3.39 1.95
N VAL A 18 18.61 3.63 2.60
CA VAL A 18 18.06 2.76 3.65
C VAL A 18 16.72 2.19 3.17
N PHE A 19 16.64 0.86 3.04
CA PHE A 19 15.36 0.19 2.92
C PHE A 19 14.73 0.01 4.31
N PHE A 20 13.53 0.57 4.50
CA PHE A 20 12.87 0.70 5.79
C PHE A 20 11.51 -0.01 5.78
N PHE A 21 11.37 -1.02 6.65
CA PHE A 21 10.10 -1.69 6.90
C PHE A 21 9.77 -1.75 8.40
N LEU A 22 9.20 -0.67 8.89
CA LEU A 22 8.62 -0.55 10.23
C LEU A 22 7.23 0.10 10.11
N PRO A 23 6.13 -0.68 10.08
CA PRO A 23 4.79 -0.11 10.02
C PRO A 23 4.35 0.45 11.38
N GLY A 24 3.34 1.32 11.37
CA GLY A 24 2.70 1.82 12.59
C GLY A 24 3.61 2.67 13.49
N GLY A 25 3.45 2.52 14.81
CA GLY A 25 4.18 3.32 15.81
C GLY A 25 5.70 3.15 15.77
N MET A 26 6.19 1.99 15.31
CA MET A 26 7.62 1.75 15.11
C MET A 26 8.18 2.68 14.03
N GLY A 27 7.46 2.80 12.90
CA GLY A 27 7.88 3.65 11.80
C GLY A 27 7.85 5.13 12.16
N ILE A 28 6.83 5.57 12.91
CA ILE A 28 6.76 6.94 13.44
C ILE A 28 7.99 7.26 14.30
N SER A 29 8.34 6.34 15.22
CA SER A 29 9.49 6.54 16.11
C SER A 29 10.81 6.59 15.34
N PHE A 30 11.00 5.68 14.38
CA PHE A 30 12.21 5.61 13.56
C PHE A 30 12.38 6.85 12.68
N LEU A 31 11.38 7.22 11.88
CA LEU A 31 11.51 8.33 10.92
C LEU A 31 11.81 9.67 11.61
N LYS A 32 11.21 9.92 12.78
CA LYS A 32 11.54 11.11 13.59
C LYS A 32 12.98 11.09 14.08
N GLN A 33 13.41 9.98 14.68
CA GLN A 33 14.80 9.84 15.15
C GLN A 33 15.80 9.88 14.00
N TYR A 34 15.45 9.33 12.84
CA TYR A 34 16.26 9.37 11.63
C TYR A 34 16.46 10.80 11.15
N ALA A 35 15.38 11.57 11.03
CA ALA A 35 15.43 12.98 10.68
C ALA A 35 16.24 13.81 11.69
N ASP A 36 16.05 13.57 12.99
CA ASP A 36 16.78 14.25 14.07
C ASP A 36 18.27 13.87 14.13
N SER A 37 18.65 12.73 13.56
CA SER A 37 20.02 12.22 13.63
C SER A 37 21.01 12.94 12.71
N GLY A 38 20.53 13.68 11.71
CA GLY A 38 21.38 14.28 10.66
C GLY A 38 22.05 13.25 9.74
N VAL A 39 21.50 12.03 9.63
CA VAL A 39 21.83 11.12 8.52
C VAL A 39 21.01 11.55 7.30
N GLU A 40 21.66 11.74 6.15
CA GLU A 40 21.03 12.24 4.92
C GLU A 40 20.79 11.14 3.87
N LEU A 41 21.01 9.86 4.20
CA LEU A 41 20.78 8.78 3.24
C LEU A 41 19.28 8.71 2.90
N PRO A 42 18.91 8.60 1.61
CA PRO A 42 17.53 8.43 1.21
C PRO A 42 16.91 7.19 1.87
N VAL A 43 15.75 7.39 2.49
CA VAL A 43 14.91 6.30 2.97
C VAL A 43 13.97 5.90 1.84
N VAL A 44 13.85 4.60 1.61
CA VAL A 44 12.86 3.99 0.72
C VAL A 44 12.20 2.80 1.41
N GLY A 45 11.02 2.39 0.96
CA GLY A 45 10.38 1.22 1.56
C GLY A 45 9.03 0.87 0.96
N PRO A 46 8.34 -0.12 1.53
CA PRO A 46 6.99 -0.46 1.13
C PRO A 46 5.98 0.52 1.74
N ALA A 47 4.82 0.62 1.10
CA ALA A 47 3.72 1.49 1.52
C ALA A 47 3.25 1.31 2.97
N PHE A 48 3.43 0.12 3.56
CA PHE A 48 3.05 -0.17 4.95
C PHE A 48 3.74 0.75 5.97
N SER A 49 4.94 1.22 5.61
CA SER A 49 5.76 2.13 6.39
C SER A 49 5.51 3.60 6.10
N PHE A 50 4.65 3.88 5.11
CA PHE A 50 4.24 5.21 4.66
C PHE A 50 2.73 5.28 4.44
N ASP A 51 1.98 4.54 5.26
CA ASP A 51 0.53 4.45 5.17
C ASP A 51 -0.12 5.78 5.59
N GLN A 52 -1.25 6.11 4.95
CA GLN A 52 -2.00 7.33 5.24
C GLN A 52 -2.36 7.48 6.72
N GLY A 53 -2.55 6.36 7.44
CA GLY A 53 -2.88 6.34 8.86
C GLY A 53 -1.74 6.83 9.78
N ILE A 54 -0.49 6.85 9.31
CA ILE A 54 0.65 7.29 10.13
C ILE A 54 1.29 8.60 9.65
N LEU A 55 1.11 8.98 8.38
CA LEU A 55 1.83 10.11 7.79
C LEU A 55 1.63 11.42 8.54
N GLN A 56 0.43 11.70 9.05
CA GLN A 56 0.19 12.89 9.86
C GLN A 56 1.00 12.90 11.16
N ALA A 57 1.22 11.74 11.77
CA ALA A 57 1.99 11.61 12.99
C ALA A 57 3.49 11.67 12.73
N VAL A 58 3.95 11.21 11.56
CA VAL A 58 5.35 11.35 11.12
C VAL A 58 5.66 12.80 10.80
N GLY A 59 4.79 13.46 10.01
CA GLY A 59 4.94 14.83 9.57
C GLY A 59 6.04 15.02 8.53
N ASP A 60 6.73 16.16 8.60
CA ASP A 60 7.72 16.58 7.60
C ASP A 60 8.91 15.59 7.47
N ALA A 61 9.18 14.76 8.48
CA ALA A 61 10.21 13.73 8.45
C ALA A 61 10.00 12.66 7.37
N ALA A 62 8.78 12.52 6.83
CA ALA A 62 8.50 11.60 5.73
C ALA A 62 8.49 12.28 4.35
N VAL A 63 8.45 13.62 4.26
CA VAL A 63 8.29 14.32 2.98
C VAL A 63 9.49 14.03 2.05
N GLY A 64 9.18 13.71 0.79
CA GLY A 64 10.17 13.35 -0.22
C GLY A 64 10.57 11.86 -0.19
N VAL A 65 10.10 11.09 0.78
CA VAL A 65 10.38 9.65 0.81
C VAL A 65 9.62 8.94 -0.30
N VAL A 66 10.35 8.20 -1.13
CA VAL A 66 9.79 7.35 -2.19
C VAL A 66 9.50 5.95 -1.64
N ASN A 67 8.28 5.46 -1.88
CA ASN A 67 7.85 4.13 -1.48
C ASN A 67 7.04 3.44 -2.58
N THR A 68 6.90 2.12 -2.48
CA THR A 68 6.14 1.32 -3.45
C THR A 68 4.83 0.82 -2.88
N SER A 69 3.74 0.91 -3.67
CA SER A 69 2.42 0.40 -3.30
C SER A 69 1.66 -0.14 -4.49
N GLN A 70 0.77 -1.08 -4.23
CA GLN A 70 -0.26 -1.54 -5.16
C GLN A 70 -1.45 -0.58 -5.31
N TRP A 71 -1.51 0.50 -4.51
CA TRP A 71 -2.64 1.43 -4.54
C TRP A 71 -2.23 2.86 -4.15
N SER A 72 -2.93 3.85 -4.70
CA SER A 72 -2.87 5.25 -4.26
C SER A 72 -4.20 5.96 -4.49
N LYS A 73 -4.45 7.03 -3.73
CA LYS A 73 -5.68 7.83 -3.84
C LYS A 73 -5.87 8.50 -5.21
N ASP A 74 -4.78 8.65 -5.95
CA ASP A 74 -4.68 9.38 -7.21
C ASP A 74 -4.54 8.45 -8.44
N ILE A 75 -4.79 7.14 -8.30
CA ILE A 75 -5.00 6.27 -9.46
C ILE A 75 -6.23 6.75 -10.23
N ASP A 76 -6.07 7.01 -11.52
CA ASP A 76 -7.11 7.53 -12.41
C ASP A 76 -8.01 6.41 -12.94
N ASN A 77 -8.98 6.00 -12.12
CA ASN A 77 -10.08 5.14 -12.54
C ASN A 77 -11.37 5.50 -11.77
N PRO A 78 -12.56 5.24 -12.34
CA PRO A 78 -13.83 5.67 -11.76
C PRO A 78 -14.12 5.04 -10.39
N THR A 79 -13.75 3.78 -10.19
CA THR A 79 -13.94 3.08 -8.91
C THR A 79 -13.13 3.73 -7.79
N ASN A 80 -11.85 4.04 -8.06
CA ASN A 80 -10.97 4.68 -7.10
C ASN A 80 -11.43 6.10 -6.75
N ALA A 81 -11.82 6.88 -7.75
CA ALA A 81 -12.37 8.22 -7.53
C ALA A 81 -13.61 8.18 -6.61
N ALA A 82 -14.56 7.28 -6.89
CA ALA A 82 -15.76 7.10 -6.09
C ALA A 82 -15.46 6.58 -4.67
N PHE A 83 -14.52 5.65 -4.53
CA PHE A 83 -14.06 5.15 -3.23
C PHE A 83 -13.43 6.28 -2.39
N VAL A 84 -12.50 7.05 -2.97
CA VAL A 84 -11.81 8.13 -2.26
C VAL A 84 -12.78 9.24 -1.85
N GLU A 85 -13.74 9.59 -2.71
CA GLU A 85 -14.78 10.57 -2.39
C GLU A 85 -15.71 10.07 -1.27
N SER A 86 -16.30 8.89 -1.43
CA SER A 86 -17.24 8.33 -0.45
C SER A 86 -16.59 8.06 0.90
N PHE A 87 -15.35 7.57 0.92
CA PHE A 87 -14.61 7.33 2.15
C PHE A 87 -14.35 8.64 2.91
N GLN A 88 -13.95 9.71 2.21
CA GLN A 88 -13.74 11.00 2.84
C GLN A 88 -15.04 11.60 3.38
N ALA A 89 -16.15 11.45 2.65
CA ALA A 89 -17.45 11.92 3.09
C ALA A 89 -17.92 11.22 4.39
N GLU A 90 -17.70 9.91 4.50
CA GLU A 90 -18.11 9.13 5.67
C GLU A 90 -17.17 9.33 6.87
N TYR A 91 -15.86 9.30 6.65
CA TYR A 91 -14.87 9.21 7.73
C TYR A 91 -14.10 10.50 8.00
N GLY A 92 -14.28 11.55 7.19
CA GLY A 92 -13.63 12.85 7.37
C GLY A 92 -12.10 12.82 7.22
N ARG A 93 -11.55 11.80 6.56
CA ARG A 93 -10.11 11.65 6.31
C ARG A 93 -9.84 10.90 5.01
N LEU A 94 -8.61 11.01 4.49
CA LEU A 94 -8.16 10.21 3.35
C LEU A 94 -8.14 8.71 3.69
N PRO A 95 -8.48 7.83 2.72
CA PRO A 95 -8.33 6.40 2.87
C PRO A 95 -6.86 5.97 2.92
N SER A 96 -6.60 4.90 3.68
CA SER A 96 -5.33 4.16 3.66
C SER A 96 -5.34 3.10 2.57
N LEU A 97 -4.15 2.55 2.26
CA LEU A 97 -4.07 1.36 1.39
C LEU A 97 -4.84 0.16 1.98
N TYR A 98 -4.94 0.09 3.31
CA TYR A 98 -5.72 -0.94 3.99
C TYR A 98 -7.23 -0.73 3.81
N ALA A 99 -7.68 0.52 3.73
CA ALA A 99 -9.07 0.83 3.45
C ALA A 99 -9.45 0.43 2.02
N SER A 100 -8.58 0.66 1.03
CA SER A 100 -8.83 0.22 -0.34
C SER A 100 -8.85 -1.31 -0.46
N GLN A 101 -7.96 -2.01 0.26
CA GLN A 101 -8.01 -3.47 0.35
C GLN A 101 -9.34 -3.96 0.93
N GLY A 102 -9.84 -3.34 2.00
CA GLY A 102 -11.14 -3.68 2.59
C GLY A 102 -12.30 -3.45 1.62
N PHE A 103 -12.29 -2.32 0.90
CA PHE A 103 -13.30 -2.00 -0.11
C PHE A 103 -13.29 -3.00 -1.27
N ASP A 104 -12.12 -3.30 -1.84
CA ASP A 104 -11.97 -4.30 -2.90
C ASP A 104 -12.42 -5.69 -2.43
N THR A 105 -12.06 -6.08 -1.19
CA THR A 105 -12.44 -7.39 -0.62
C THR A 105 -13.96 -7.51 -0.50
N ALA A 106 -14.64 -6.46 -0.07
CA ALA A 106 -16.10 -6.45 -0.01
C ALA A 106 -16.72 -6.60 -1.40
N ASN A 107 -16.21 -5.88 -2.40
CA ASN A 107 -16.71 -6.00 -3.77
C ASN A 107 -16.45 -7.38 -4.39
N LEU A 108 -15.29 -7.99 -4.11
CA LEU A 108 -14.98 -9.37 -4.51
C LEU A 108 -15.96 -10.38 -3.88
N LEU A 109 -16.27 -10.23 -2.59
CA LEU A 109 -17.23 -11.10 -1.92
C LEU A 109 -18.63 -10.93 -2.51
N LEU A 110 -19.05 -9.70 -2.79
CA LEU A 110 -20.33 -9.41 -3.43
C LEU A 110 -20.42 -10.01 -4.83
N SER A 111 -19.37 -9.87 -5.65
CA SER A 111 -19.35 -10.45 -6.99
C SER A 111 -19.43 -11.97 -6.96
N ALA A 112 -18.80 -12.62 -5.98
CA ALA A 112 -18.88 -14.07 -5.82
C ALA A 112 -20.26 -14.54 -5.34
N LEU A 113 -20.88 -13.80 -4.41
CA LEU A 113 -22.23 -14.08 -3.90
C LEU A 113 -23.30 -14.00 -5.00
N ASP A 114 -23.10 -13.16 -6.02
CA ASP A 114 -23.99 -13.07 -7.18
C ASP A 114 -23.92 -14.31 -8.10
N LYS A 115 -22.87 -15.15 -7.97
CA LYS A 115 -22.64 -16.32 -8.84
C LYS A 115 -22.85 -17.65 -8.11
N ALA A 116 -22.60 -17.72 -6.81
CA ALA A 116 -22.63 -18.96 -6.05
C ALA A 116 -23.04 -18.76 -4.59
N ASP A 117 -23.71 -19.77 -4.02
CA ASP A 117 -24.02 -19.82 -2.60
C ASP A 117 -22.78 -20.20 -1.80
N VAL A 118 -22.56 -19.56 -0.65
CA VAL A 118 -21.41 -19.82 0.24
C VAL A 118 -21.36 -21.24 0.78
N THR A 119 -22.48 -21.95 0.77
CA THR A 119 -22.57 -23.36 1.19
C THR A 119 -22.04 -24.33 0.12
N ASP A 120 -21.98 -23.91 -1.14
CA ASP A 120 -21.26 -24.60 -2.21
C ASP A 120 -19.83 -24.04 -2.29
N ALA A 121 -18.95 -24.60 -1.44
CA ALA A 121 -17.60 -24.08 -1.27
C ALA A 121 -16.77 -24.09 -2.56
N ASP A 122 -16.99 -25.05 -3.46
CA ASP A 122 -16.24 -25.15 -4.71
C ASP A 122 -16.75 -24.14 -5.73
N ALA A 123 -18.07 -23.98 -5.87
CA ALA A 123 -18.64 -22.95 -6.75
C ALA A 123 -18.30 -21.54 -6.25
N PHE A 124 -18.35 -21.31 -4.93
CA PHE A 124 -18.02 -20.02 -4.34
C PHE A 124 -16.53 -19.69 -4.48
N ARG A 125 -15.64 -20.68 -4.31
CA ARG A 125 -14.20 -20.50 -4.55
C ARG A 125 -13.93 -20.12 -6.01
N ALA A 126 -14.52 -20.83 -6.97
CA ALA A 126 -14.37 -20.51 -8.40
C ALA A 126 -14.89 -19.10 -8.73
N ALA A 127 -15.97 -18.66 -8.09
CA ALA A 127 -16.50 -17.31 -8.25
C ALA A 127 -15.57 -16.22 -7.67
N LEU A 128 -14.88 -16.51 -6.56
CA LEU A 128 -13.83 -15.62 -6.02
C LEU A 128 -12.61 -15.56 -6.93
N GLU A 129 -12.13 -16.71 -7.41
CA GLU A 129 -10.99 -16.80 -8.33
C GLU A 129 -11.22 -16.01 -9.63
N ALA A 130 -12.47 -15.91 -10.08
CA ALA A 130 -12.85 -15.14 -11.27
C ALA A 130 -12.68 -13.62 -11.11
N ALA A 131 -12.66 -13.10 -9.87
CA ALA A 131 -12.45 -11.69 -9.55
C ALA A 131 -13.30 -10.69 -10.38
N ASP A 132 -14.57 -11.02 -10.65
CA ASP A 132 -15.51 -10.25 -11.48
C ASP A 132 -16.04 -8.99 -10.75
N PHE A 133 -15.15 -8.06 -10.39
CA PHE A 133 -15.48 -6.79 -9.74
C PHE A 133 -14.59 -5.66 -10.25
N ALA A 134 -15.09 -4.44 -10.22
CA ALA A 134 -14.26 -3.27 -10.52
C ALA A 134 -13.40 -2.93 -9.30
N SER A 135 -12.09 -3.18 -9.37
CA SER A 135 -11.15 -2.85 -8.29
C SER A 135 -10.82 -1.36 -8.27
N THR A 136 -10.54 -0.82 -7.08
CA THR A 136 -9.92 0.50 -6.91
C THR A 136 -8.54 0.59 -7.55
N ARG A 137 -7.90 -0.53 -7.87
CA ARG A 137 -6.57 -0.61 -8.49
C ARG A 137 -6.60 -0.59 -10.02
N GLY A 138 -7.79 -0.62 -10.63
CA GLY A 138 -7.95 -0.82 -12.07
C GLY A 138 -8.05 -2.31 -12.39
N ASP A 139 -7.26 -2.76 -13.37
CA ASP A 139 -7.21 -4.16 -13.76
C ASP A 139 -6.70 -5.02 -12.59
N PHE A 140 -7.42 -6.09 -12.31
CA PHE A 140 -7.14 -6.99 -11.18
C PHE A 140 -7.51 -8.41 -11.56
N ALA A 141 -6.58 -9.34 -11.32
CA ALA A 141 -6.83 -10.77 -11.45
C ALA A 141 -6.08 -11.52 -10.35
N PHE A 142 -6.41 -12.79 -10.15
CA PHE A 142 -5.61 -13.69 -9.32
C PHE A 142 -4.67 -14.53 -10.18
N GLY A 143 -3.43 -14.68 -9.72
CA GLY A 143 -2.50 -15.67 -10.21
C GLY A 143 -2.88 -17.09 -9.77
N PRO A 144 -2.14 -18.11 -10.23
CA PRO A 144 -2.46 -19.51 -9.96
C PRO A 144 -2.37 -19.89 -8.48
N ASN A 145 -1.73 -19.06 -7.65
CA ASN A 145 -1.60 -19.22 -6.21
C ASN A 145 -2.56 -18.31 -5.41
N HIS A 146 -3.56 -17.74 -6.07
CA HIS A 146 -4.54 -16.80 -5.49
C HIS A 146 -3.93 -15.48 -4.97
N HIS A 147 -2.69 -15.17 -5.34
CA HIS A 147 -2.14 -13.83 -5.15
C HIS A 147 -2.61 -12.88 -6.26
N PRO A 148 -2.83 -11.59 -5.97
CA PRO A 148 -3.17 -10.61 -6.99
C PRO A 148 -2.08 -10.48 -8.08
N ILE A 149 -2.52 -10.38 -9.32
CA ILE A 149 -1.79 -9.79 -10.43
C ILE A 149 -2.22 -8.32 -10.50
N GLN A 150 -1.28 -7.41 -10.30
CA GLN A 150 -1.58 -5.98 -10.15
C GLN A 150 -0.35 -5.12 -10.44
N ASP A 151 -0.59 -3.86 -10.78
CA ASP A 151 0.47 -2.86 -10.89
C ASP A 151 1.06 -2.51 -9.51
N ILE A 152 2.35 -2.18 -9.52
CA ILE A 152 3.06 -1.60 -8.37
C ILE A 152 3.56 -0.22 -8.78
N TYR A 153 3.15 0.79 -8.01
CA TYR A 153 3.47 2.20 -8.25
C TYR A 153 4.60 2.66 -7.34
N ALA A 154 5.49 3.50 -7.89
CA ALA A 154 6.32 4.39 -7.09
C ALA A 154 5.49 5.60 -6.69
N ARG A 155 5.57 5.95 -5.41
CA ARG A 155 4.87 7.09 -4.84
C ARG A 155 5.83 7.88 -3.97
N GLU A 156 5.61 9.19 -3.92
CA GLU A 156 6.34 10.09 -3.06
C GLU A 156 5.42 10.61 -1.96
N VAL A 157 5.92 10.66 -0.73
CA VAL A 157 5.23 11.35 0.35
C VAL A 157 5.34 12.86 0.12
N ILE A 158 4.19 13.51 -0.01
CA ILE A 158 4.06 14.94 -0.22
C ILE A 158 3.19 15.58 0.86
N LYS A 159 3.18 16.91 0.88
CA LYS A 159 2.28 17.72 1.70
C LYS A 159 1.30 18.49 0.81
N GLU A 160 0.01 18.17 0.91
CA GLU A 160 -1.09 18.86 0.25
C GLU A 160 -1.81 19.77 1.27
N GLY A 161 -1.42 21.05 1.33
CA GLY A 161 -1.87 21.95 2.39
C GLY A 161 -1.34 21.51 3.76
N ASP A 162 -2.23 21.10 4.67
CA ASP A 162 -1.87 20.58 6.00
C ASP A 162 -1.85 19.05 6.07
N VAL A 163 -2.16 18.36 4.95
CA VAL A 163 -2.28 16.90 4.89
C VAL A 163 -1.01 16.29 4.30
N PHE A 164 -0.40 15.37 5.04
CA PHE A 164 0.67 14.52 4.52
C PHE A 164 0.08 13.28 3.84
N THR A 165 0.45 13.03 2.59
CA THR A 165 -0.14 11.95 1.78
C THR A 165 0.86 11.42 0.76
N ASN A 166 0.48 10.38 0.00
CA ASN A 166 1.27 9.85 -1.10
C ASN A 166 0.72 10.33 -2.44
N LYS A 167 1.61 10.58 -3.38
CA LYS A 167 1.30 10.86 -4.79
C LYS A 167 2.06 9.92 -5.70
N ILE A 168 1.40 9.37 -6.72
CA ILE A 168 2.06 8.54 -7.73
C ILE A 168 3.06 9.39 -8.51
N ILE A 169 4.27 8.84 -8.66
CA ILE A 169 5.33 9.41 -9.52
C ILE A 169 5.66 8.51 -10.71
N GLY A 170 5.16 7.26 -10.72
CA GLY A 170 5.25 6.37 -11.86
C GLY A 170 4.80 4.95 -11.55
N VAL A 171 4.62 4.15 -12.59
CA VAL A 171 4.45 2.69 -12.49
C VAL A 171 5.84 2.05 -12.46
N VAL A 172 6.08 1.16 -11.51
CA VAL A 172 7.36 0.43 -11.35
C VAL A 172 7.26 -0.96 -11.94
N LEU A 173 6.13 -1.63 -11.74
CA LEU A 173 5.81 -2.93 -12.32
C LEU A 173 4.37 -2.90 -12.83
N GLU A 174 4.17 -3.40 -14.04
CA GLU A 174 2.85 -3.60 -14.65
C GLU A 174 2.47 -5.09 -14.52
N ASP A 175 1.19 -5.38 -14.26
CA ASP A 175 0.64 -6.75 -14.19
C ASP A 175 1.51 -7.72 -13.37
N HIS A 176 2.00 -7.27 -12.22
CA HIS A 176 2.97 -8.02 -11.45
C HIS A 176 2.30 -9.16 -10.68
N SER A 177 2.69 -10.39 -10.99
CA SER A 177 2.33 -11.60 -10.24
C SER A 177 3.35 -11.89 -9.14
N ASP A 178 2.93 -12.61 -8.10
CA ASP A 178 3.84 -13.16 -7.09
C ASP A 178 4.98 -13.95 -7.74
N VAL A 179 6.22 -13.61 -7.38
CA VAL A 179 7.44 -14.18 -7.97
C VAL A 179 7.65 -15.66 -7.60
N TYR A 180 6.99 -16.12 -6.54
CA TYR A 180 7.03 -17.51 -6.08
C TYR A 180 5.77 -18.30 -6.46
N ALA A 181 4.91 -17.77 -7.34
CA ALA A 181 3.66 -18.43 -7.70
C ALA A 181 3.85 -19.87 -8.23
N ALA A 182 4.96 -20.12 -8.94
CA ALA A 182 5.31 -21.45 -9.44
C ALA A 182 5.72 -22.46 -8.36
N GLU A 183 6.09 -22.00 -7.16
CA GLU A 183 6.45 -22.85 -6.01
C GLU A 183 5.23 -23.19 -5.15
N CYS A 184 4.09 -22.54 -5.38
CA CYS A 184 2.86 -22.81 -4.65
C CYS A 184 2.23 -24.12 -5.12
N SER A 185 2.19 -25.12 -4.24
CA SER A 185 1.45 -26.36 -4.46
C SER A 185 0.02 -26.17 -3.98
N MET A 186 -0.90 -25.92 -4.93
CA MET A 186 -2.34 -25.74 -4.68
C MET A 186 -3.12 -27.04 -4.81
#